data_AF-A0A382KBZ0-F1
#
_entry.id   AF-A0A382KBZ0-F1
#
_cell.length_a   1.000
_cell.length_b   1.000
_cell.length_c   1.000
_cell.angle_alpha   90.00
_cell.angle_beta   90.00
_cell.angle_gamma   90.00
#
_symmetry.space_group_name_H-M   'P 1'
#
loop_
_entity.id
_entity.type
_entity.pdbx_description
1 polymer ?
#
loop_
_entity_poly.entity_id
_entity_poly.type
_entity_poly.pdbx_seq_one_letter_code
_entity_poly.pdbx_strand_id
1 'polypeptide(L)'
;MFQSNGSGTLSNVNSGLKGAGPVLITTSDASQVTTIDFTSGIDSTYDKYMFVILGWNPNDNNYAAHFNGATDGPSSPTYAVTKTSVAFETGHGENNVTAGPVIYAGQSLAQSTGFQQINNGPGNDADQCLAGIMYLYTPSSTANVKHYTITSNVYGGTDYSYVVYQAGYFNTTDAINAIRFQGYSGGAFDAKIKMYGCT
;
A
#
# COMPACT_ATOMS: atom_id res chain seq x y z
N MET A 1 -30.66 21.47 -8.50
CA MET A 1 -29.57 21.67 -9.49
C MET A 1 -28.30 21.92 -8.70
N PHE A 2 -27.22 21.18 -8.94
CA PHE A 2 -25.95 21.41 -8.25
C PHE A 2 -25.39 22.78 -8.65
N GLN A 3 -24.89 23.54 -7.69
CA GLN A 3 -24.25 24.83 -7.93
C GLN A 3 -22.74 24.67 -7.70
N SER A 4 -21.93 24.93 -8.72
CA SER A 4 -20.47 24.93 -8.60
C SER A 4 -19.98 26.35 -8.32
N ASN A 5 -19.02 26.51 -7.41
CA ASN A 5 -18.31 27.77 -7.22
C ASN A 5 -17.07 27.91 -8.14
N GLY A 6 -16.86 26.97 -9.06
CA GLY A 6 -15.72 26.97 -9.98
C GLY A 6 -14.42 26.41 -9.38
N SER A 7 -14.37 26.06 -8.09
CA SER A 7 -13.19 25.46 -7.44
C SER A 7 -13.29 23.94 -7.24
N GLY A 8 -14.21 23.29 -7.98
CA GLY A 8 -14.51 21.86 -7.81
C GLY A 8 -15.38 21.53 -6.59
N THR A 9 -15.80 22.54 -5.81
CA THR A 9 -16.73 22.37 -4.69
C THR A 9 -18.16 22.65 -5.16
N LEU A 10 -19.04 21.66 -5.04
CA LEU A 10 -20.47 21.81 -5.31
C LEU A 10 -21.22 22.16 -4.02
N SER A 11 -22.06 23.20 -4.06
CA SER A 11 -23.03 23.52 -3.01
C SER A 11 -24.38 22.88 -3.31
N ASN A 12 -25.22 22.76 -2.28
CA ASN A 12 -26.53 22.09 -2.35
C ASN A 12 -26.45 20.64 -2.88
N VAL A 13 -25.31 19.99 -2.70
CA VAL A 13 -25.19 18.53 -2.86
C VAL A 13 -25.93 17.83 -1.73
N ASN A 14 -26.61 16.73 -2.06
CA ASN A 14 -27.20 15.84 -1.06
C ASN A 14 -26.12 15.49 -0.02
N SER A 15 -26.40 15.65 1.27
CA SER A 15 -25.46 15.30 2.34
C SER A 15 -25.05 13.83 2.27
N GLY A 16 -25.90 12.94 1.73
CA GLY A 16 -25.56 11.55 1.46
C GLY A 16 -24.52 11.33 0.35
N LEU A 17 -24.11 12.37 -0.38
CA LEU A 17 -22.97 12.34 -1.31
C LEU A 17 -21.68 12.86 -0.68
N LYS A 18 -21.74 13.55 0.49
CA LYS A 18 -20.54 13.86 1.25
C LYS A 18 -20.03 12.55 1.88
N GLY A 19 -18.83 12.12 1.48
CA GLY A 19 -18.28 10.81 1.84
C GLY A 19 -18.66 9.68 0.86
N ALA A 20 -19.28 9.99 -0.28
CA ALA A 20 -19.50 8.99 -1.33
C ALA A 20 -18.17 8.68 -2.05
N GLY A 21 -17.44 7.70 -1.50
CA GLY A 21 -16.20 7.18 -2.06
C GLY A 21 -14.92 7.73 -1.41
N PRO A 22 -13.75 7.28 -1.87
CA PRO A 22 -12.46 7.67 -1.31
C PRO A 22 -12.17 9.17 -1.49
N VAL A 23 -11.74 9.83 -0.41
CA VAL A 23 -11.30 11.24 -0.41
C VAL A 23 -9.78 11.28 -0.46
N LEU A 24 -9.20 11.94 -1.47
CA LEU A 24 -7.74 12.09 -1.56
C LEU A 24 -7.22 12.93 -0.40
N ILE A 25 -6.28 12.40 0.36
CA ILE A 25 -5.62 13.10 1.47
C ILE A 25 -4.28 13.67 1.00
N THR A 26 -3.44 12.84 0.37
CA THR A 26 -2.14 13.28 -0.13
C THR A 26 -1.67 12.46 -1.34
N THR A 27 -0.79 13.05 -2.13
CA THR A 27 -0.04 12.40 -3.21
C THR A 27 1.44 12.57 -2.92
N SER A 28 2.19 11.47 -2.94
CA SER A 28 3.65 11.48 -2.89
C SER A 28 4.18 11.05 -4.25
N ASP A 29 5.03 11.90 -4.82
CA ASP A 29 5.78 11.65 -6.04
C ASP A 29 7.24 11.38 -5.66
N ALA A 30 7.72 10.18 -5.99
CA ALA A 30 9.06 9.71 -5.72
C ALA A 30 9.84 9.58 -7.01
N SER A 31 11.05 10.14 -7.01
CA SER A 31 12.05 9.86 -8.04
C SER A 31 13.39 9.55 -7.38
N GLN A 32 13.91 8.35 -7.64
CA GLN A 32 15.16 7.83 -7.12
C GLN A 32 15.29 7.92 -5.59
N VAL A 33 14.21 7.60 -4.88
CA VAL A 33 14.17 7.59 -3.40
C VAL A 33 14.23 6.17 -2.88
N THR A 34 14.63 6.01 -1.62
CA THR A 34 14.65 4.69 -0.94
C THR A 34 13.46 4.47 -0.01
N THR A 35 12.73 5.54 0.32
CA THR A 35 11.55 5.50 1.21
C THR A 35 10.52 6.57 0.84
N ILE A 36 9.24 6.29 1.07
CA ILE A 36 8.14 7.25 1.11
C ILE A 36 7.41 7.10 2.45
N ASP A 37 7.26 8.20 3.18
CA ASP A 37 6.62 8.22 4.49
C ASP A 37 5.32 9.01 4.49
N PHE A 38 4.27 8.41 5.03
CA PHE A 38 3.00 9.04 5.33
C PHE A 38 2.88 9.21 6.84
N THR A 39 3.26 10.38 7.36
CA THR A 39 3.31 10.68 8.81
C THR A 39 2.18 11.59 9.31
N SER A 40 1.25 11.94 8.44
CA SER A 40 0.11 12.80 8.78
C SER A 40 -1.14 12.38 8.01
N GLY A 41 -2.31 12.78 8.53
CA GLY A 41 -3.59 12.47 7.91
C GLY A 41 -4.07 11.03 8.12
N ILE A 42 -3.40 10.23 8.95
CA ILE A 42 -3.87 8.93 9.42
C ILE A 42 -4.38 9.10 10.87
N ASP A 43 -5.67 9.38 11.00
CA ASP A 43 -6.33 9.65 12.28
C ASP A 43 -7.76 9.06 12.33
N SER A 44 -8.60 9.55 13.23
CA SER A 44 -10.00 9.10 13.42
C SER A 44 -11.02 9.70 12.45
N THR A 45 -10.58 10.47 11.45
CA THR A 45 -11.48 11.08 10.45
C THR A 45 -12.10 10.04 9.52
N TYR A 46 -11.40 8.93 9.26
CA TYR A 46 -11.82 7.88 8.33
C TYR A 46 -11.74 6.50 8.96
N ASP A 47 -12.70 5.63 8.62
CA ASP A 47 -12.77 4.25 9.12
C ASP A 47 -11.71 3.34 8.48
N LYS A 48 -11.28 3.68 7.25
CA LYS A 48 -10.21 2.97 6.54
C LYS A 48 -9.43 3.93 5.64
N TYR A 49 -8.16 3.59 5.42
CA TYR A 49 -7.25 4.32 4.54
C TYR A 49 -6.86 3.44 3.36
N MET A 50 -6.81 4.02 2.18
CA MET A 50 -6.46 3.35 0.93
C MET A 50 -5.19 3.98 0.36
N PHE A 51 -4.15 3.18 0.20
CA PHE A 51 -2.92 3.57 -0.49
C PHE A 51 -2.93 2.98 -1.90
N VAL A 52 -2.91 3.85 -2.90
CA VAL A 52 -2.85 3.46 -4.32
C VAL A 52 -1.42 3.67 -4.80
N ILE A 53 -0.73 2.58 -5.09
CA ILE A 53 0.65 2.53 -5.57
C ILE A 53 0.60 2.49 -7.09
N LEU A 54 1.17 3.49 -7.74
CA LEU A 54 1.18 3.66 -9.18
C LEU A 54 2.62 3.70 -9.68
N GLY A 55 2.98 2.71 -10.49
CA GLY A 55 4.23 2.71 -11.23
C GLY A 55 5.46 2.64 -10.35
N TRP A 56 5.49 1.71 -9.37
CA TRP A 56 6.71 1.43 -8.62
C TRP A 56 7.73 0.78 -9.55
N ASN A 57 8.76 1.52 -9.93
CA ASN A 57 9.85 1.08 -10.80
C ASN A 57 11.18 1.18 -10.02
N PRO A 58 11.80 0.05 -9.64
CA PRO A 58 13.07 0.04 -8.93
C PRO A 58 14.24 0.30 -9.88
N ASN A 59 15.35 0.77 -9.32
CA ASN A 59 16.58 0.99 -10.08
C ASN A 59 17.36 -0.30 -10.43
N ASP A 60 17.00 -1.44 -9.84
CA ASP A 60 17.58 -2.75 -10.07
C ASP A 60 16.50 -3.84 -10.09
N ASN A 61 16.79 -4.97 -10.75
CA ASN A 61 15.85 -6.05 -10.96
C ASN A 61 15.42 -6.72 -9.65
N ASN A 62 14.14 -7.09 -9.57
CA ASN A 62 13.55 -7.82 -8.44
C ASN A 62 13.64 -7.09 -7.09
N TYR A 63 13.83 -5.76 -7.10
CA TYR A 63 13.77 -4.95 -5.89
C TYR A 63 12.32 -4.71 -5.50
N ALA A 64 11.84 -5.56 -4.59
CA ALA A 64 10.45 -5.55 -4.14
C ALA A 64 10.07 -4.27 -3.37
N ALA A 65 8.80 -3.85 -3.52
CA ALA A 65 8.19 -2.83 -2.69
C ALA A 65 7.82 -3.42 -1.33
N HIS A 66 8.16 -2.71 -0.26
CA HIS A 66 7.98 -3.13 1.13
C HIS A 66 7.21 -2.06 1.91
N PHE A 67 6.44 -2.45 2.92
CA PHE A 67 5.83 -1.48 3.84
C PHE A 67 5.90 -1.91 5.30
N ASN A 68 5.76 -0.93 6.20
CA ASN A 68 5.54 -1.15 7.62
C ASN A 68 4.82 0.05 8.25
N GLY A 69 4.25 -0.17 9.42
CA GLY A 69 3.59 0.87 10.21
C GLY A 69 4.40 1.29 11.43
N ALA A 70 4.01 2.40 12.01
CA ALA A 70 4.54 2.94 13.26
C ALA A 70 3.40 3.32 14.21
N THR A 71 3.66 3.18 15.51
CA THR A 71 2.74 3.55 16.60
C THR A 71 3.27 4.72 17.42
N ASP A 72 4.57 4.98 17.38
CA ASP A 72 5.20 6.13 17.99
C ASP A 72 4.88 7.41 17.21
N GLY A 73 4.89 8.56 17.89
CA GLY A 73 4.43 9.82 17.33
C GLY A 73 5.17 10.22 16.03
N PRO A 74 4.56 11.06 15.18
CA PRO A 74 5.00 11.29 13.80
C PRO A 74 6.35 12.01 13.66
N SER A 75 6.93 12.51 14.75
CA SER A 75 8.19 13.26 14.74
C SER A 75 9.43 12.39 14.53
N SER A 76 9.39 11.12 14.93
CA SER A 76 10.50 10.17 14.77
C SER A 76 10.01 8.71 14.78
N PRO A 77 9.17 8.31 13.80
CA PRO A 77 8.50 7.01 13.80
C PRO A 77 9.48 5.83 13.62
N THR A 78 9.23 4.78 14.39
CA THR A 78 9.92 3.50 14.34
C THR A 78 9.06 2.49 13.60
N TYR A 79 9.44 2.19 12.36
CA TYR A 79 8.71 1.30 11.46
C TYR A 79 9.00 -0.18 11.75
N ALA A 80 8.55 -0.67 12.91
CA ALA A 80 8.86 -2.00 13.41
C ALA A 80 7.67 -2.69 14.10
N VAL A 81 6.43 -2.31 13.78
CA VAL A 81 5.25 -2.89 14.43
C VAL A 81 5.13 -4.38 14.10
N THR A 82 5.05 -5.24 15.11
CA THR A 82 4.89 -6.70 14.94
C THR A 82 3.66 -7.01 14.09
N LYS A 83 3.79 -7.94 13.14
CA LYS A 83 2.69 -8.30 12.24
C LYS A 83 2.67 -9.79 11.90
N THR A 84 1.48 -10.27 11.55
CA THR A 84 1.26 -11.59 10.94
C THR A 84 0.50 -11.41 9.64
N SER A 85 0.89 -12.15 8.60
CA SER A 85 0.31 -12.03 7.27
C SER A 85 0.31 -13.35 6.51
N VAL A 86 -0.53 -13.41 5.49
CA VAL A 86 -0.55 -14.46 4.49
C VAL A 86 -0.64 -13.83 3.11
N ALA A 87 0.11 -14.40 2.16
CA ALA A 87 0.09 -14.01 0.77
C ALA A 87 -0.16 -15.24 -0.11
N PHE A 88 -0.93 -15.06 -1.18
CA PHE A 88 -0.98 -16.00 -2.29
C PHE A 88 -0.81 -15.26 -3.61
N GLU A 89 -0.19 -15.93 -4.57
CA GLU A 89 0.13 -15.40 -5.87
C GLU A 89 -0.58 -16.21 -6.96
N THR A 90 -0.99 -15.53 -8.02
CA THR A 90 -1.42 -16.13 -9.29
C THR A 90 -0.60 -15.51 -10.42
N GLY A 91 -0.22 -16.31 -11.41
CA GLY A 91 0.62 -15.82 -12.52
C GLY A 91 0.14 -16.27 -13.89
N HIS A 92 0.35 -15.44 -14.90
CA HIS A 92 0.11 -15.81 -16.29
C HIS A 92 1.30 -15.37 -17.15
N GLY A 93 1.89 -16.33 -17.88
CA GLY A 93 3.00 -16.10 -18.79
C GLY A 93 2.54 -15.78 -20.21
N GLU A 94 3.35 -15.03 -20.95
CA GLU A 94 3.07 -14.70 -22.36
C GLU A 94 3.05 -15.94 -23.27
N ASN A 95 3.75 -17.00 -22.87
CA ASN A 95 3.73 -18.32 -23.49
C ASN A 95 2.42 -19.11 -23.24
N ASN A 96 1.39 -18.46 -22.69
CA ASN A 96 0.09 -19.05 -22.34
C ASN A 96 0.17 -20.15 -21.26
N VAL A 97 1.22 -20.13 -20.44
CA VAL A 97 1.35 -20.99 -19.25
C VAL A 97 0.85 -20.21 -18.03
N THR A 98 -0.13 -20.79 -17.34
CA THR A 98 -0.68 -20.23 -16.09
C THR A 98 -0.04 -20.91 -14.89
N ALA A 99 0.45 -20.11 -13.94
CA ALA A 99 0.75 -20.56 -12.60
C ALA A 99 -0.53 -20.42 -11.75
N GLY A 100 -1.07 -21.54 -11.28
CA GLY A 100 -2.24 -21.56 -10.39
C GLY A 100 -2.00 -20.81 -9.08
N PRO A 101 -3.02 -20.65 -8.23
CA PRO A 101 -2.86 -20.00 -6.94
C PRO A 101 -1.89 -20.78 -6.05
N VAL A 102 -0.79 -20.14 -5.65
CA VAL A 102 0.22 -20.71 -4.75
C VAL A 102 0.32 -19.85 -3.50
N ILE A 103 0.31 -20.48 -2.31
CA ILE A 103 0.65 -19.80 -1.06
C ILE A 103 2.11 -19.39 -1.15
N TYR A 104 2.37 -18.10 -1.09
CA TYR A 104 3.72 -17.58 -1.19
C TYR A 104 4.29 -17.37 0.21
N ALA A 105 4.83 -18.46 0.78
CA ALA A 105 5.34 -18.48 2.15
C ALA A 105 6.44 -17.42 2.39
N GLY A 106 7.23 -17.09 1.36
CA GLY A 106 8.31 -16.08 1.46
C GLY A 106 7.83 -14.66 1.73
N GLN A 107 6.60 -14.31 1.36
CA GLN A 107 5.98 -13.01 1.69
C GLN A 107 5.11 -13.06 2.95
N SER A 108 4.88 -14.24 3.53
CA SER A 108 4.08 -14.36 4.74
C SER A 108 4.96 -14.11 5.96
N LEU A 109 4.51 -13.26 6.87
CA LEU A 109 5.20 -12.97 8.12
C LEU A 109 4.48 -13.66 9.28
N ALA A 110 5.25 -14.27 10.19
CA ALA A 110 4.73 -14.89 11.40
C ALA A 110 5.28 -14.15 12.62
N GLN A 111 4.45 -13.27 13.23
CA GLN A 111 4.83 -12.49 14.42
C GLN A 111 6.18 -11.75 14.28
N SER A 112 6.37 -11.07 13.14
CA SER A 112 7.63 -10.41 12.79
C SER A 112 7.51 -8.89 12.81
N THR A 113 8.58 -8.21 13.23
CA THR A 113 8.70 -6.74 13.12
C THR A 113 9.18 -6.29 11.73
N GLY A 114 9.66 -7.23 10.90
CA GLY A 114 10.20 -6.98 9.57
C GLY A 114 9.20 -6.29 8.63
N PHE A 115 9.75 -5.59 7.65
CA PHE A 115 8.93 -4.98 6.60
C PHE A 115 8.20 -6.05 5.80
N GLN A 116 6.93 -5.78 5.52
CA GLN A 116 6.08 -6.64 4.73
C GLN A 116 6.34 -6.39 3.25
N GLN A 117 6.82 -7.41 2.54
CA GLN A 117 6.95 -7.39 1.09
C GLN A 117 5.56 -7.38 0.44
N ILE A 118 5.36 -6.53 -0.57
CA ILE A 118 4.07 -6.31 -1.27
C ILE A 118 3.91 -7.23 -2.48
N ASN A 119 5.02 -7.51 -3.18
CA ASN A 119 5.09 -8.40 -4.35
C ASN A 119 6.56 -8.81 -4.59
N ASN A 120 6.84 -9.68 -5.55
CA ASN A 120 8.17 -10.20 -5.90
C ASN A 120 9.11 -9.20 -6.59
N GLY A 121 8.65 -7.97 -6.81
CA GLY A 121 9.41 -6.90 -7.44
C GLY A 121 9.39 -7.00 -8.97
N PRO A 122 9.23 -5.89 -9.70
CA PRO A 122 9.34 -5.90 -11.15
C PRO A 122 10.81 -6.03 -11.57
N GLY A 123 11.05 -6.22 -12.87
CA GLY A 123 12.34 -5.80 -13.40
C GLY A 123 12.46 -4.26 -13.45
N ASN A 124 13.59 -3.77 -13.93
CA ASN A 124 13.96 -2.36 -13.88
C ASN A 124 13.87 -1.62 -15.22
N ASP A 125 13.35 -2.26 -16.27
CA ASP A 125 13.14 -1.59 -17.55
C ASP A 125 12.04 -0.51 -17.42
N ALA A 126 12.07 0.47 -18.32
CA ALA A 126 11.22 1.66 -18.24
C ALA A 126 9.70 1.37 -18.34
N ASP A 127 9.32 0.23 -18.91
CA ASP A 127 7.95 -0.24 -19.08
C ASP A 127 7.52 -1.25 -18.00
N GLN A 128 8.40 -1.61 -17.08
CA GLN A 128 8.14 -2.57 -16.02
C GLN A 128 7.87 -1.87 -14.70
N CYS A 129 6.78 -2.21 -14.03
CA CYS A 129 6.49 -1.63 -12.72
C CYS A 129 5.55 -2.51 -11.90
N LEU A 130 5.47 -2.19 -10.61
CA LEU A 130 4.43 -2.67 -9.72
C LEU A 130 3.32 -1.63 -9.58
N ALA A 131 2.08 -2.10 -9.63
CA ALA A 131 0.89 -1.33 -9.28
C ALA A 131 0.07 -2.08 -8.23
N GLY A 132 -0.59 -1.37 -7.33
CA GLY A 132 -1.38 -2.04 -6.31
C GLY A 132 -2.20 -1.12 -5.43
N ILE A 133 -3.07 -1.74 -4.64
CA ILE A 133 -3.92 -1.08 -3.66
C ILE A 133 -3.74 -1.78 -2.32
N MET A 134 -3.47 -0.98 -1.29
CA MET A 134 -3.46 -1.42 0.11
C MET A 134 -4.59 -0.72 0.86
N TYR A 135 -5.37 -1.49 1.62
CA TYR A 135 -6.31 -0.95 2.60
C TYR A 135 -5.78 -1.16 4.02
N LEU A 136 -5.89 -0.13 4.86
CA LEU A 136 -5.60 -0.15 6.29
C LEU A 136 -6.90 0.14 7.04
N TYR A 137 -7.31 -0.76 7.93
CA TYR A 137 -8.62 -0.71 8.56
C TYR A 137 -8.52 -0.21 10.01
N THR A 138 -9.34 0.79 10.35
CA THR A 138 -9.51 1.35 11.69
C THR A 138 -8.18 1.69 12.41
N PRO A 139 -7.21 2.35 11.74
CA PRO A 139 -5.87 2.51 12.30
C PRO A 139 -5.82 3.33 13.58
N SER A 140 -6.80 4.21 13.83
CA SER A 140 -6.90 5.08 15.00
C SER A 140 -7.65 4.48 16.19
N SER A 141 -8.42 3.39 15.99
CA SER A 141 -9.09 2.69 17.08
C SER A 141 -8.04 2.12 18.06
N THR A 142 -8.35 1.99 19.35
CA THR A 142 -7.48 1.26 20.30
C THR A 142 -8.11 -0.01 20.85
N ALA A 143 -9.25 -0.43 20.29
CA ALA A 143 -10.01 -1.58 20.77
C ALA A 143 -9.52 -2.93 20.23
N ASN A 144 -9.06 -2.95 18.98
CA ASN A 144 -8.74 -4.18 18.23
C ASN A 144 -7.36 -4.08 17.56
N VAL A 145 -6.84 -5.20 17.06
CA VAL A 145 -5.66 -5.20 16.18
C VAL A 145 -5.94 -4.51 14.83
N LYS A 146 -4.88 -4.08 14.12
CA LYS A 146 -5.03 -3.30 12.87
C LYS A 146 -4.84 -4.17 11.65
N HIS A 147 -5.95 -4.48 10.99
CA HIS A 147 -5.95 -5.27 9.77
C HIS A 147 -5.53 -4.45 8.55
N TYR A 148 -4.97 -5.14 7.58
CA TYR A 148 -4.72 -4.61 6.25
C TYR A 148 -4.93 -5.68 5.18
N THR A 149 -5.23 -5.23 3.97
CA THR A 149 -5.28 -6.07 2.77
C THR A 149 -4.52 -5.40 1.64
N ILE A 150 -3.94 -6.20 0.76
CA ILE A 150 -3.17 -5.73 -0.38
C ILE A 150 -3.55 -6.57 -1.58
N THR A 151 -3.73 -5.89 -2.71
CA THR A 151 -3.73 -6.53 -4.03
C THR A 151 -2.74 -5.77 -4.89
N SER A 152 -1.74 -6.48 -5.39
CA SER A 152 -0.68 -5.90 -6.20
C SER A 152 -0.46 -6.75 -7.45
N ASN A 153 -0.10 -6.10 -8.54
CA ASN A 153 0.32 -6.75 -9.77
C ASN A 153 1.70 -6.27 -10.17
N VAL A 154 2.46 -7.15 -10.78
CA VAL A 154 3.77 -6.85 -11.33
C VAL A 154 3.98 -7.58 -12.64
N TYR A 155 4.75 -6.98 -13.53
CA TYR A 155 5.42 -7.71 -14.61
C TYR A 155 6.80 -8.14 -14.10
N GLY A 156 7.00 -9.45 -13.91
CA GLY A 156 8.26 -10.02 -13.44
C GLY A 156 9.23 -10.29 -14.58
N GLY A 157 10.53 -10.46 -14.26
CA GLY A 157 11.61 -10.63 -15.25
C GLY A 157 11.62 -11.95 -16.05
N THR A 158 10.53 -12.70 -16.09
CA THR A 158 10.37 -14.00 -16.79
C THR A 158 9.23 -14.01 -17.80
N ASP A 159 8.75 -12.84 -18.23
CA ASP A 159 7.59 -12.68 -19.12
C ASP A 159 6.28 -13.17 -18.47
N TYR A 160 6.15 -12.93 -17.17
CA TYR A 160 4.95 -13.24 -16.38
C TYR A 160 4.36 -11.99 -15.75
N SER A 161 3.03 -11.91 -15.79
CA SER A 161 2.28 -11.02 -14.91
C SER A 161 1.87 -11.79 -13.66
N TYR A 162 2.28 -11.30 -12.48
CA TYR A 162 1.95 -11.89 -11.19
C TYR A 162 1.00 -10.97 -10.42
N VAL A 163 -0.10 -11.51 -9.92
CA VAL A 163 -0.98 -10.83 -8.96
C VAL A 163 -0.76 -11.47 -7.60
N VAL A 164 -0.41 -10.66 -6.60
CA VAL A 164 -0.36 -11.06 -5.21
C VAL A 164 -1.58 -10.52 -4.49
N TYR A 165 -2.27 -11.41 -3.78
CA TYR A 165 -3.30 -11.10 -2.83
C TYR A 165 -2.78 -11.40 -1.44
N GLN A 166 -2.89 -10.41 -0.56
CA GLN A 166 -2.31 -10.52 0.76
C GLN A 166 -3.23 -9.90 1.81
N ALA A 167 -3.27 -10.51 2.97
CA ALA A 167 -3.95 -9.99 4.13
C ALA A 167 -3.10 -10.19 5.38
N GLY A 168 -3.26 -9.31 6.35
CA GLY A 168 -2.57 -9.43 7.62
C GLY A 168 -3.10 -8.46 8.66
N TYR A 169 -2.41 -8.43 9.79
CA TYR A 169 -2.65 -7.45 10.83
C TYR A 169 -1.35 -7.05 11.51
N PHE A 170 -1.28 -5.79 11.93
CA PHE A 170 -0.36 -5.34 12.95
C PHE A 170 -0.86 -5.86 14.30
N ASN A 171 -0.04 -6.63 14.99
CA ASN A 171 -0.34 -7.23 16.30
C ASN A 171 -0.13 -6.21 17.42
N THR A 172 -0.89 -5.12 17.36
CA THR A 172 -0.94 -4.07 18.37
C THR A 172 -2.36 -3.51 18.42
N THR A 173 -2.79 -3.10 19.61
CA THR A 173 -4.01 -2.30 19.77
C THR A 173 -3.74 -0.81 19.61
N ASP A 174 -2.47 -0.37 19.68
CA ASP A 174 -2.14 1.04 19.54
C ASP A 174 -2.52 1.58 18.16
N ALA A 175 -2.71 2.89 18.09
CA ALA A 175 -3.01 3.55 16.84
C ALA A 175 -1.80 3.45 15.88
N ILE A 176 -2.07 3.12 14.62
CA ILE A 176 -1.09 3.25 13.54
C ILE A 176 -1.24 4.64 12.95
N ASN A 177 -0.25 5.49 13.18
CA ASN A 177 -0.29 6.91 12.81
C ASN A 177 0.67 7.26 11.66
N ALA A 178 1.53 6.31 11.28
CA ALA A 178 2.47 6.46 10.19
C ALA A 178 2.62 5.15 9.40
N ILE A 179 2.77 5.27 8.08
CA ILE A 179 3.06 4.19 7.15
C ILE A 179 4.28 4.57 6.31
N ARG A 180 5.25 3.65 6.21
CA ARG A 180 6.38 3.77 5.28
C ARG A 180 6.26 2.74 4.18
N PHE A 181 6.54 3.19 2.96
CA PHE A 181 6.91 2.33 1.84
C PHE A 181 8.42 2.46 1.60
N GLN A 182 9.09 1.36 1.26
CA GLN A 182 10.52 1.36 0.98
C GLN A 182 10.90 0.29 -0.05
N GLY A 183 12.05 0.47 -0.71
CA GLY A 183 12.67 -0.56 -1.53
C GLY A 183 13.28 -1.66 -0.68
N TYR A 184 13.28 -2.88 -1.21
CA TYR A 184 14.01 -4.00 -0.61
C TYR A 184 15.47 -3.60 -0.34
N SER A 185 15.94 -3.88 0.88
CA SER A 185 17.31 -3.56 1.33
C SER A 185 17.76 -2.11 1.10
N GLY A 186 16.82 -1.16 1.05
CA GLY A 186 17.12 0.26 0.84
C GLY A 186 17.41 0.64 -0.61
N GLY A 187 17.01 -0.18 -1.57
CA GLY A 187 17.11 0.13 -2.99
C GLY A 187 16.26 1.33 -3.41
N ALA A 188 16.72 2.05 -4.43
CA ALA A 188 16.05 3.25 -4.93
C ALA A 188 14.95 2.89 -5.93
N PHE A 189 13.93 3.73 -6.01
CA PHE A 189 12.80 3.54 -6.91
C PHE A 189 12.15 4.87 -7.28
N ASP A 190 11.43 4.84 -8.40
CA ASP A 190 10.45 5.83 -8.81
C ASP A 190 9.05 5.29 -8.49
N ALA A 191 8.14 6.14 -8.02
CA ALA A 191 6.74 5.75 -7.77
C ALA A 191 5.84 6.99 -7.59
N LYS A 192 4.54 6.81 -7.79
CA LYS A 192 3.52 7.73 -7.27
C LYS A 192 2.62 6.97 -6.31
N ILE A 193 2.54 7.40 -5.05
CA ILE A 193 1.65 6.79 -4.05
C ILE A 193 0.63 7.84 -3.59
N LYS A 194 -0.65 7.49 -3.70
CA LYS A 194 -1.76 8.33 -3.25
C LYS A 194 -2.42 7.73 -2.03
N MET A 195 -2.64 8.53 -0.99
CA MET A 195 -3.37 8.13 0.21
C MET A 195 -4.77 8.74 0.20
N TYR A 196 -5.77 7.90 0.42
CA TYR A 196 -7.17 8.28 0.49
C TYR A 196 -7.78 7.86 1.83
N GLY A 197 -8.69 8.67 2.34
CA GLY A 197 -9.56 8.32 3.45
C GLY A 197 -10.90 7.81 2.93
N CYS A 198 -11.48 6.80 3.57
CA CYS A 198 -12.80 6.28 3.22
C CYS A 198 -13.65 6.10 4.49
N THR A 199 -14.91 6.51 4.41
CA THR A 199 -15.98 6.20 5.36
C THR A 199 -16.68 4.90 5.01
#